data_AF-A0A9X3IRT2-F1
#
_entry.id   AF-A0A9X3IRT2-F1
#
_cell.length_a   1.000
_cell.length_b   1.000
_cell.length_c   1.000
_cell.angle_alpha   90.00
_cell.angle_beta   90.00
_cell.angle_gamma   90.00
#
_symmetry.space_group_name_H-M   'P 1'
#
loop_
_entity.id
_entity.type
_entity.pdbx_description
1 polymer ?
#
loop_
_entity_poly.entity_id
_entity_poly.type
_entity_poly.pdbx_seq_one_letter_code
_entity_poly.pdbx_strand_id
1 'polypeptide(L)'
;MPKPRKQQVSVEATPYYHCVSRCVRRAFLCGTESVSGQSYEHRRGWLEERILALPQIFAIQVAAYAVMSNHYHVVLFVDADQASGWSKIDVVLRWHQLFNGNVLSQRFVREEPLSEAEQNR
;
A
#
# COMPACT_ATOMS: atom_id res chain seq x y z
N MET A 1 -14.29 18.19 -9.18
CA MET A 1 -14.12 17.88 -7.75
C MET A 1 -13.49 16.50 -7.60
N PRO A 2 -12.57 16.28 -6.63
CA PRO A 2 -12.06 14.95 -6.35
C PRO A 2 -13.19 14.02 -5.87
N LYS A 3 -13.31 12.84 -6.48
CA LYS A 3 -14.28 11.82 -6.03
C LYS A 3 -13.67 10.98 -4.89
N PRO A 4 -14.48 10.52 -3.91
CA PRO A 4 -14.03 9.54 -2.93
C PRO A 4 -13.47 8.28 -3.62
N ARG A 5 -12.40 7.67 -3.08
CA ARG A 5 -11.78 6.46 -3.67
C ARG A 5 -12.78 5.32 -3.89
N LYS A 6 -13.72 5.14 -2.97
CA LYS A 6 -14.81 4.14 -3.09
C LYS A 6 -15.71 4.33 -4.32
N GLN A 7 -15.70 5.53 -4.92
CA GLN A 7 -16.43 5.84 -6.16
C GLN A 7 -15.50 5.88 -7.39
N GLN A 8 -14.20 5.67 -7.21
CA GLN A 8 -13.18 5.65 -8.27
C GLN A 8 -12.74 4.21 -8.61
N VAL A 9 -12.95 3.26 -7.70
CA VAL A 9 -12.55 1.86 -7.83
C VAL A 9 -13.81 1.00 -7.93
N SER A 10 -13.91 0.19 -8.98
CA SER A 10 -14.93 -0.83 -9.20
C SER A 10 -14.26 -2.11 -9.66
N VAL A 11 -14.07 -3.05 -8.73
CA VAL A 11 -13.43 -4.34 -9.02
C VAL A 11 -14.29 -5.18 -9.98
N GLU A 12 -15.61 -4.99 -9.96
CA GLU A 12 -16.55 -5.58 -10.92
C GLU A 12 -16.29 -5.16 -12.36
N ALA A 13 -15.89 -3.90 -12.59
CA ALA A 13 -15.59 -3.39 -13.93
C ALA A 13 -14.19 -3.80 -14.40
N THR A 14 -13.20 -3.75 -13.50
CA THR A 14 -11.85 -4.24 -13.76
C THR A 14 -11.11 -4.48 -12.44
N PRO A 15 -10.34 -5.58 -12.32
CA PRO A 15 -9.45 -5.78 -11.19
C PRO A 15 -8.12 -5.01 -11.35
N TYR A 16 -7.83 -4.45 -12.53
CA TYR A 16 -6.57 -3.77 -12.81
C TYR A 16 -6.65 -2.25 -12.63
N TYR A 17 -5.68 -1.68 -11.92
CA TYR A 17 -5.59 -0.25 -11.64
C TYR A 17 -4.19 0.32 -11.85
N HIS A 18 -4.12 1.45 -12.55
CA HIS A 18 -2.90 2.23 -12.68
C HIS A 18 -2.83 3.29 -11.58
N CYS A 19 -1.92 3.08 -10.62
CA CYS A 19 -1.66 4.01 -9.53
C CYS A 19 -0.42 4.84 -9.83
N VAL A 20 -0.50 6.15 -9.55
CA VAL A 20 0.59 7.10 -9.75
C VAL A 20 0.74 7.93 -8.48
N SER A 21 1.98 8.08 -8.02
CA SER A 21 2.31 9.02 -6.96
C SER A 21 3.50 9.87 -7.38
N ARG A 22 3.39 11.18 -7.17
CA ARG A 22 4.37 12.18 -7.59
C ARG A 22 4.73 13.08 -6.42
N CYS A 23 6.03 13.31 -6.23
CA CYS A 23 6.53 14.35 -5.35
C CYS A 23 6.21 15.73 -5.92
N VAL A 24 5.74 16.62 -5.04
CA VAL A 24 5.48 18.02 -5.35
C VAL A 24 6.58 18.91 -4.77
N ARG A 25 6.57 20.22 -5.08
CA ARG A 25 7.50 21.23 -4.53
C ARG A 25 8.98 20.89 -4.76
N ARG A 26 9.31 20.30 -5.91
CA ARG A 26 10.68 19.91 -6.31
C ARG A 26 11.33 18.89 -5.38
N ALA A 27 10.57 18.15 -4.58
CA ALA A 27 11.10 16.99 -3.88
C ALA A 27 11.42 15.87 -4.89
N PHE A 28 12.59 15.24 -4.75
CA PHE A 28 13.01 14.10 -5.55
C PHE A 28 12.79 12.81 -4.76
N LEU A 29 12.12 11.83 -5.39
CA LEU A 29 12.06 10.46 -4.90
C LEU A 29 13.44 9.81 -4.99
N CYS A 30 14.08 9.94 -6.14
CA CYS A 30 15.41 9.43 -6.45
C CYS A 30 16.05 10.28 -7.58
N GLY A 31 17.19 9.86 -8.11
CA GLY A 31 17.96 10.64 -9.09
C GLY A 31 18.78 11.78 -8.47
N THR A 32 19.42 12.55 -9.35
CA THR A 32 20.24 13.69 -8.96
C THR A 32 19.45 14.98 -9.08
N GLU A 33 19.42 15.77 -8.01
CA GLU A 33 18.82 17.10 -8.02
C GLU A 33 19.69 18.05 -8.86
N SER A 34 19.07 18.73 -9.84
CA SER A 34 19.81 19.57 -10.79
C SER A 34 20.39 20.87 -10.20
N VAL A 35 19.89 21.33 -9.04
CA VAL A 35 20.32 22.60 -8.42
C VAL A 35 21.48 22.39 -7.46
N SER A 36 21.34 21.44 -6.53
CA SER A 36 22.36 21.15 -5.52
C SER A 36 23.40 20.13 -6.00
N GLY A 37 23.09 19.34 -7.05
CA GLY A 37 23.88 18.19 -7.46
C GLY A 37 23.74 16.97 -6.51
N GLN A 38 22.90 17.07 -5.47
CA GLN A 38 22.72 15.99 -4.51
C GLN A 38 22.05 14.78 -5.17
N SER A 39 22.66 13.60 -5.02
CA SER A 39 22.08 12.34 -5.48
C SER A 39 21.21 11.70 -4.39
N TYR A 40 20.01 11.30 -4.79
CA TYR A 40 19.06 10.49 -4.04
C TYR A 40 18.84 9.13 -4.70
N GLU A 41 19.71 8.73 -5.65
CA GLU A 41 19.51 7.54 -6.47
C GLU A 41 19.43 6.24 -5.65
N HIS A 42 20.10 6.19 -4.49
CA HIS A 42 20.01 5.09 -3.53
C HIS A 42 18.57 4.75 -3.11
N ARG A 43 17.64 5.71 -3.16
CA ARG A 43 16.23 5.50 -2.78
C ARG A 43 15.43 4.73 -3.82
N ARG A 44 15.91 4.64 -5.08
CA ARG A 44 15.23 3.88 -6.13
C ARG A 44 15.06 2.42 -5.70
N GLY A 45 16.15 1.78 -5.28
CA GLY A 45 16.13 0.40 -4.80
C GLY A 45 15.13 0.22 -3.65
N TRP A 46 15.12 1.14 -2.69
CA TRP A 46 14.15 1.09 -1.57
C TRP A 46 12.70 1.16 -2.04
N LEU A 47 12.39 1.98 -3.05
CA LEU A 47 11.05 2.06 -3.62
C LEU A 47 10.68 0.77 -4.35
N GLU A 48 11.59 0.22 -5.14
CA GLU A 48 11.37 -1.02 -5.91
C GLU A 48 11.16 -2.22 -4.97
N GLU A 49 12.03 -2.39 -3.98
CA GLU A 49 11.90 -3.39 -2.93
C GLU A 49 10.54 -3.26 -2.22
N ARG A 50 10.13 -2.02 -1.92
CA ARG A 50 8.86 -1.77 -1.26
C ARG A 50 7.66 -2.12 -2.14
N ILE A 51 7.69 -1.75 -3.43
CA ILE A 51 6.64 -2.10 -4.39
C ILE A 51 6.48 -3.61 -4.48
N LEU A 52 7.58 -4.37 -4.47
CA LEU A 52 7.58 -5.83 -4.59
C LEU A 52 7.25 -6.56 -3.28
N ALA A 53 7.54 -5.95 -2.12
CA ALA A 53 7.21 -6.52 -0.82
C ALA A 53 5.71 -6.38 -0.47
N LEU A 54 5.06 -5.31 -0.91
CA LEU A 54 3.67 -5.01 -0.56
C LEU A 54 2.62 -6.07 -0.99
N PRO A 55 2.73 -6.70 -2.18
CA PRO A 55 1.88 -7.82 -2.59
C PRO A 55 1.92 -9.04 -1.65
N GLN A 56 2.96 -9.20 -0.83
CA GLN A 56 3.02 -10.30 0.14
C GLN A 56 2.10 -10.06 1.35
N ILE A 57 1.76 -8.79 1.58
CA ILE A 57 0.99 -8.32 2.72
C ILE A 57 -0.48 -8.12 2.33
N PHE A 58 -0.72 -7.46 1.20
CA PHE A 58 -2.05 -7.11 0.71
C PHE A 58 -2.51 -8.05 -0.39
N ALA A 59 -3.83 -8.22 -0.53
CA ALA A 59 -4.44 -9.03 -1.58
C ALA A 59 -4.41 -8.31 -2.94
N ILE A 60 -3.19 -8.07 -3.42
CA ILE A 60 -2.88 -7.38 -4.68
C ILE A 60 -1.70 -8.07 -5.36
N GLN A 61 -1.58 -7.87 -6.66
CA GLN A 61 -0.40 -8.25 -7.44
C GLN A 61 0.13 -7.04 -8.21
N VAL A 62 1.43 -7.01 -8.49
CA VAL A 62 2.06 -5.97 -9.33
C VAL A 62 2.23 -6.52 -10.74
N ALA A 63 1.43 -6.02 -11.68
CA ALA A 63 1.52 -6.40 -13.08
C ALA A 63 2.66 -5.67 -13.81
N ALA A 64 2.90 -4.41 -13.44
CA ALA A 64 4.00 -3.59 -13.95
C ALA A 64 4.31 -2.46 -12.98
N TYR A 65 5.54 -1.95 -12.98
CA TYR A 65 5.89 -0.72 -12.27
C TYR A 65 7.01 0.04 -13.00
N ALA A 66 7.10 1.34 -12.74
CA ALA A 66 8.20 2.19 -13.19
C ALA A 66 8.49 3.26 -12.15
N VAL A 67 9.77 3.40 -11.76
CA VAL A 67 10.23 4.44 -10.82
C VAL A 67 10.99 5.51 -11.60
N MET A 68 10.64 6.78 -11.40
CA MET A 68 11.35 7.93 -11.94
C MET A 68 11.79 8.85 -10.81
N SER A 69 12.59 9.85 -11.14
CA SER A 69 13.20 10.76 -10.17
C SER A 69 12.20 11.50 -9.28
N ASN A 70 11.00 11.84 -9.79
CA ASN A 70 9.99 12.59 -9.05
C ASN A 70 8.61 11.92 -8.96
N HIS A 71 8.41 10.75 -9.58
CA HIS A 71 7.16 9.99 -9.48
C HIS A 71 7.38 8.52 -9.79
N TYR A 72 6.40 7.70 -9.46
CA TYR A 72 6.36 6.30 -9.87
C TYR A 72 4.96 5.92 -10.37
N HIS A 73 4.93 4.89 -11.19
CA HIS A 73 3.73 4.23 -11.69
C HIS A 73 3.72 2.79 -11.21
N VAL A 74 2.55 2.28 -10.80
CA VAL A 74 2.34 0.86 -10.51
C VAL A 74 1.02 0.44 -11.12
N VAL A 75 1.02 -0.65 -11.88
CA VAL A 75 -0.19 -1.33 -12.34
C VAL A 75 -0.44 -2.49 -11.37
N LEU A 76 -1.55 -2.38 -10.65
CA LEU A 76 -1.96 -3.34 -9.63
C LEU A 76 -3.11 -4.20 -10.16
N PHE A 77 -3.15 -5.45 -9.74
CA PHE A 77 -4.32 -6.32 -9.79
C PHE A 77 -4.88 -6.45 -8.38
N VAL A 78 -6.18 -6.26 -8.19
CA VAL A 78 -6.87 -6.45 -6.91
C VAL A 78 -7.42 -7.88 -6.86
N ASP A 79 -6.88 -8.69 -5.96
CA ASP A 79 -7.25 -10.09 -5.80
C ASP A 79 -8.39 -10.22 -4.78
N ALA A 80 -9.61 -9.94 -5.25
CA ALA A 80 -10.81 -9.94 -4.40
C ALA A 80 -11.13 -11.35 -3.86
N ASP A 81 -10.86 -12.39 -4.63
CA ASP A 81 -11.08 -13.77 -4.23
C ASP A 81 -10.16 -14.14 -3.06
N GLN A 82 -8.86 -13.83 -3.18
CA GLN A 82 -7.92 -14.02 -2.07
C GLN A 82 -8.33 -13.22 -0.83
N ALA A 83 -8.71 -11.95 -1.01
CA ALA A 83 -9.15 -11.10 0.10
C ALA A 83 -10.39 -11.68 0.81
N SER A 84 -11.35 -12.22 0.05
CA SER A 84 -12.57 -12.83 0.59
C SER A 84 -12.31 -14.11 1.39
N GLY A 85 -11.22 -14.82 1.08
CA GLY A 85 -10.80 -16.02 1.78
C GLY A 85 -10.09 -15.76 3.12
N TRP A 86 -9.76 -14.51 3.45
CA TRP A 86 -9.05 -14.19 4.70
C TRP A 86 -10.02 -14.05 5.88
N SER A 87 -9.63 -14.66 7.00
CA SER A 87 -10.30 -14.40 8.27
C SER A 87 -9.92 -13.03 8.83
N LYS A 88 -10.69 -12.53 9.82
CA LYS A 88 -10.36 -11.28 10.51
C LYS A 88 -8.95 -11.30 11.11
N ILE A 89 -8.52 -12.45 11.65
CA ILE A 89 -7.18 -12.60 12.23
C ILE A 89 -6.10 -12.58 11.16
N ASP A 90 -6.31 -13.19 9.99
CA ASP A 90 -5.37 -13.11 8.87
C ASP A 90 -5.16 -11.67 8.41
N VAL A 91 -6.24 -10.90 8.29
CA VAL A 91 -6.18 -9.48 7.91
C VAL A 91 -5.33 -8.69 8.91
N VAL A 92 -5.55 -8.89 10.21
CA VAL A 92 -4.79 -8.18 11.27
C VAL A 92 -3.32 -8.60 11.27
N LEU A 93 -3.03 -9.90 11.21
CA LEU A 93 -1.65 -10.41 11.21
C LEU A 93 -0.88 -9.92 9.98
N ARG A 94 -1.50 -9.90 8.81
CA ARG A 94 -0.91 -9.32 7.59
C ARG A 94 -0.63 -7.83 7.77
N TRP A 95 -1.62 -7.07 8.25
CA TRP A 95 -1.43 -5.65 8.53
C TRP A 95 -0.28 -5.38 9.51
N HIS A 96 -0.11 -6.26 10.51
CA HIS A 96 0.98 -6.19 11.49
C HIS A 96 2.38 -6.47 10.91
N GLN A 97 2.49 -7.08 9.73
CA GLN A 97 3.79 -7.21 9.03
C GLN A 97 4.33 -5.85 8.56
N LEU A 98 3.46 -4.84 8.45
CA LEU A 98 3.82 -3.50 8.02
C LEU A 98 3.73 -2.46 9.14
N PHE A 99 2.77 -2.60 10.03
CA PHE A 99 2.53 -1.62 11.08
C PHE A 99 2.57 -2.29 12.43
N ASN A 100 2.97 -1.55 13.47
CA ASN A 100 3.01 -2.09 14.84
C ASN A 100 1.61 -2.44 15.42
N GLY A 101 0.53 -2.17 14.67
CA GLY A 101 -0.83 -2.26 15.14
C GLY A 101 -1.21 -1.15 16.12
N ASN A 102 -2.48 -1.16 16.53
CA ASN A 102 -2.98 -0.39 17.67
C ASN A 102 -3.32 -1.34 18.84
N VAL A 103 -3.64 -0.76 20.01
CA VAL A 103 -3.98 -1.52 21.22
C VAL A 103 -5.07 -2.56 20.96
N LEU A 104 -6.15 -2.21 20.25
CA LEU A 104 -7.25 -3.14 19.98
C LEU A 104 -6.82 -4.29 19.08
N SER A 105 -6.07 -4.01 18.02
CA SER A 105 -5.57 -5.05 17.12
C SER A 105 -4.54 -5.98 17.78
N GLN A 106 -3.75 -5.48 18.74
CA GLN A 106 -2.81 -6.32 19.50
C GLN A 106 -3.55 -7.20 20.50
N ARG A 107 -4.56 -6.66 21.20
CA ARG A 107 -5.46 -7.44 22.07
C ARG A 107 -6.20 -8.52 21.28
N PHE A 108 -6.69 -8.17 20.09
CA PHE A 108 -7.34 -9.11 19.17
C PHE A 108 -6.44 -10.29 18.80
N VAL A 109 -5.17 -10.04 18.47
CA VAL A 109 -4.19 -11.09 18.16
C VAL A 109 -3.87 -11.97 19.36
N ARG A 110 -3.97 -11.43 20.59
CA ARG A 110 -3.77 -12.18 21.84
C ARG A 110 -5.02 -12.89 22.34
N GLU A 111 -6.10 -12.89 21.55
CA GLU A 111 -7.40 -13.47 21.92
C GLU A 111 -8.00 -12.85 23.21
N GLU A 112 -7.58 -11.62 23.54
CA GLU A 112 -8.16 -10.90 24.67
C GLU A 112 -9.58 -10.43 24.31
N PRO A 113 -10.54 -10.47 25.26
CA PRO A 113 -11.92 -10.09 24.98
C PRO A 113 -12.01 -8.62 24.58
N LEU A 114 -12.64 -8.36 23.44
CA LEU A 114 -13.03 -7.03 22.98
C LEU A 114 -14.53 -6.85 23.17
N SER A 115 -14.94 -5.72 23.73
CA SER A 115 -16.35 -5.33 23.82
C SER A 115 -16.97 -5.16 22.42
N GLU A 116 -18.29 -5.23 22.34
CA GLU A 116 -19.03 -5.04 21.09
C GLU A 116 -18.71 -3.69 20.42
N ALA A 117 -18.56 -2.63 21.22
CA ALA A 117 -18.17 -1.30 20.73
C ALA A 117 -16.74 -1.28 20.16
N GLU A 118 -15.82 -2.07 20.72
CA GLU A 118 -14.44 -2.19 20.22
C GLU A 118 -14.35 -3.03 18.93
N GLN A 119 -15.27 -3.96 18.71
CA GLN A 119 -15.30 -4.80 17.51
C GLN A 119 -15.88 -4.09 16.27
N ASN A 120 -16.72 -3.08 16.47
CA ASN A 120 -17.45 -2.37 15.41
C ASN A 120 -16.78 -1.06 14.96
N ARG A 121 -15.50 -0.83 15.32
CA ARG A 121 -14.77 0.42 15.07
C ARG A 121 -13.92 0.41 13.80
#